data_AF-A0A6A4HB44-F1
#
_entry.id   AF-A0A6A4HB44-F1
#
_cell.length_a   1.000
_cell.length_b   1.000
_cell.length_c   1.000
_cell.angle_alpha   90.00
_cell.angle_beta   90.00
_cell.angle_gamma   90.00
#
_symmetry.space_group_name_H-M   'P 1'
#
loop_
_entity.id
_entity.type
_entity.pdbx_description
1 polymer ?
#
loop_
_entity_poly.entity_id
_entity_poly.type
_entity_poly.pdbx_seq_one_letter_code
_entity_poly.pdbx_strand_id
1 'polypeptide(L)'
;MSRSLSQDIRRRIVHWRIEEGREIHEIAQLAGCCDNTVYTILRMYRESGELHNVNAIPYGRPRILNSGDKAYILSILKAMPSLFLDEIQDCLWNHRYVDVSLSTISRALRGM
;
A
#
# COMPACT_ATOMS: atom_id res chain seq x y z
N MET A 1 15.71 -6.57 8.57
CA MET A 1 14.36 -6.35 9.11
C MET A 1 14.35 -5.05 9.90
N SER A 2 13.81 -3.96 9.34
CA SER A 2 13.65 -2.69 10.05
C SER A 2 12.45 -2.80 10.98
N ARG A 3 12.66 -2.83 12.30
CA ARG A 3 11.58 -2.62 13.28
C ARG A 3 11.11 -1.18 13.12
N SER A 4 10.00 -0.97 12.44
CA SER A 4 9.39 0.36 12.36
C SER A 4 8.96 0.78 13.77
N LEU A 5 9.44 1.94 14.22
CA LEU A 5 8.99 2.56 15.46
C LEU A 5 7.46 2.64 15.47
N SER A 6 6.83 2.21 16.57
CA SER A 6 5.36 2.22 16.71
C SER A 6 4.80 3.63 16.45
N GLN A 7 3.61 3.70 15.86
CA GLN A 7 2.95 4.96 15.54
C GLN A 7 2.71 5.82 16.79
N ASP A 8 2.46 5.19 17.95
CA ASP A 8 2.29 5.88 19.23
C ASP A 8 3.56 6.61 19.67
N ILE A 9 4.73 5.99 19.47
CA ILE A 9 6.03 6.60 19.80
C ILE A 9 6.29 7.78 18.86
N ARG A 10 5.97 7.65 17.56
CA ARG A 10 6.08 8.76 16.60
C ARG A 10 5.21 9.95 16.99
N ARG A 11 3.98 9.71 17.47
CA ARG A 11 3.08 10.76 17.96
C ARG A 11 3.65 11.47 19.19
N ARG A 12 4.19 10.70 20.15
CA ARG A 12 4.85 11.27 21.34
C ARG A 12 6.07 12.11 21.00
N ILE A 13 6.88 11.69 20.04
CA ILE A 13 8.04 12.47 19.55
C ILE A 13 7.60 13.85 19.04
N VAL A 14 6.51 13.92 18.27
CA VAL A 14 5.96 15.20 17.78
C VAL A 14 5.43 16.05 18.93
N HIS A 15 4.66 15.45 19.84
CA HIS A 15 4.12 16.14 21.02
C HIS A 15 5.24 16.75 21.89
N TRP A 16 6.28 15.97 22.22
CA TRP A 16 7.41 16.46 23.00
C TRP A 16 8.16 17.60 22.34
N ARG A 17 8.18 17.65 21.00
CA ARG A 17 8.86 18.72 20.27
C ARG A 17 8.00 19.98 20.11
N ILE A 18 6.71 19.83 19.86
CA ILE A 18 5.81 20.95 19.54
C ILE A 18 5.20 21.55 20.80
N GLU A 19 4.72 20.71 21.72
CA GLU A 19 4.01 21.16 22.92
C GLU A 19 4.98 21.41 24.09
N GLU A 20 5.98 20.54 24.27
CA GLU A 20 6.92 20.63 25.40
C GLU A 20 8.26 21.29 25.05
N GLY A 21 8.55 21.53 23.76
CA GLY A 21 9.78 22.21 23.32
C GLY A 21 11.09 21.49 23.65
N ARG A 22 11.06 20.18 23.96
CA ARG A 22 12.23 19.42 24.42
C ARG A 22 13.35 19.33 23.39
N GLU A 23 14.57 19.10 23.87
CA GLU A 23 15.74 18.89 23.03
C GLU A 23 15.65 17.56 22.27
N ILE A 24 16.19 17.53 21.05
CA ILE A 24 16.12 16.37 20.16
C ILE A 24 16.83 15.15 20.75
N HIS A 25 17.97 15.38 21.40
CA HIS A 25 18.73 14.31 22.05
C HIS A 25 17.96 13.67 23.22
N GLU A 26 17.30 14.49 24.03
CA GLU A 26 16.45 14.02 25.13
C GLU A 26 15.25 13.20 24.61
N ILE A 27 14.60 13.69 23.55
CA ILE A 27 13.50 12.98 22.87
C ILE A 27 13.97 11.62 22.33
N ALA A 28 15.17 11.56 21.75
CA ALA A 28 15.75 10.34 21.21
C ALA A 28 15.99 9.30 22.30
N GLN A 29 16.54 9.72 23.45
CA GLN A 29 16.71 8.86 24.64
C GLN A 29 15.36 8.35 25.18
N LEU A 30 14.37 9.24 25.34
CA LEU A 30 13.03 8.87 25.81
C LEU A 30 12.30 7.91 24.87
N ALA A 31 12.48 8.06 23.56
CA ALA A 31 11.89 7.20 22.55
C ALA A 31 12.69 5.91 22.29
N GLY A 32 13.90 5.78 22.86
CA GLY A 32 14.80 4.65 22.59
C GLY A 32 15.25 4.56 21.13
N CYS A 33 15.40 5.69 20.45
CA CYS A 33 15.81 5.77 19.04
C CYS A 33 16.98 6.74 18.86
N CYS A 34 17.56 6.78 17.66
CA CYS A 34 18.64 7.72 17.36
C CYS A 34 18.09 9.09 16.93
N ASP A 35 18.88 10.15 17.15
CA ASP A 35 18.53 11.53 16.81
C ASP A 35 18.09 11.67 15.34
N ASN A 36 18.75 10.97 14.41
CA ASN A 36 18.37 10.93 12.99
C ASN A 36 16.93 10.45 12.77
N THR A 37 16.45 9.50 13.59
CA THR A 37 15.07 9.02 13.52
C THR A 37 14.10 10.12 13.94
N VAL A 38 14.44 10.86 15.00
CA VAL A 38 13.66 12.03 15.47
C VAL A 38 13.61 13.11 14.38
N TYR A 39 14.75 13.48 13.79
CA TYR A 39 14.79 14.44 12.68
C TYR A 39 13.94 14.00 11.49
N THR A 40 14.02 12.72 11.12
CA THR A 40 13.24 12.17 10.00
C THR A 40 11.74 12.25 10.28
N ILE A 41 11.30 11.85 11.48
CA ILE A 41 9.89 11.90 11.89
C ILE A 41 9.38 13.35 11.90
N LEU A 42 10.15 14.28 12.47
CA LEU A 42 9.78 15.69 12.51
C LEU A 42 9.73 16.32 11.10
N ARG A 43 10.65 15.93 10.21
CA ARG A 43 10.62 16.35 8.81
C ARG A 43 9.36 15.84 8.11
N MET A 44 9.06 14.55 8.23
CA MET A 44 7.85 13.94 7.65
C MET A 44 6.58 14.64 8.15
N TYR A 45 6.50 14.93 9.46
CA TYR A 45 5.38 15.65 10.05
C TYR A 45 5.23 17.08 9.52
N ARG A 46 6.34 17.81 9.34
CA ARG A 46 6.31 19.16 8.76
C ARG A 46 5.89 19.18 7.29
N GLU A 47 6.32 18.19 6.51
CA GLU A 47 6.07 18.13 5.06
C GLU A 47 4.67 17.62 4.73
N SER A 48 4.13 16.68 5.50
CA SER A 48 2.88 15.99 5.18
C SER A 48 1.77 16.15 6.22
N GLY A 49 2.08 16.66 7.42
CA GLY A 49 1.13 16.67 8.55
C GLY A 49 0.84 15.28 9.13
N GLU A 50 1.32 14.22 8.49
CA GLU A 50 1.06 12.84 8.86
C GLU A 50 2.34 12.11 9.30
N LEU A 51 2.18 11.19 10.26
CA LEU A 51 3.26 10.34 10.77
C LEU A 51 3.37 9.00 10.01
N HIS A 52 2.54 8.86 8.99
CA HIS A 52 2.52 7.76 8.04
C HIS A 52 2.83 8.28 6.64
N ASN A 53 3.48 7.45 5.82
CA ASN A 53 3.68 7.79 4.42
C ASN A 53 2.36 7.56 3.66
N VAL A 54 1.52 8.60 3.58
CA VAL A 54 0.28 8.59 2.78
C VAL A 54 0.57 8.27 1.32
N ASN A 55 1.77 8.65 0.86
CA ASN A 55 2.27 8.43 -0.49
C ASN A 55 3.12 7.16 -0.59
N ALA A 56 2.90 6.17 0.29
CA ALA A 56 3.54 4.87 0.15
C ALA A 56 3.09 4.26 -1.18
N ILE A 57 3.93 4.42 -2.20
CA ILE A 57 3.72 3.80 -3.51
C ILE A 57 3.74 2.30 -3.25
N PRO A 58 2.66 1.57 -3.59
CA PRO A 58 2.64 0.12 -3.42
C PRO A 58 3.84 -0.47 -4.16
N TYR A 59 4.64 -1.25 -3.44
CA TYR A 59 5.83 -1.87 -4.01
C TYR A 59 5.42 -2.85 -5.12
N GLY A 60 5.96 -2.66 -6.33
CA GLY A 60 5.80 -3.57 -7.46
C GLY A 60 5.31 -2.89 -8.75
N ARG A 61 5.40 -3.63 -9.86
CA ARG A 61 4.83 -3.19 -11.14
C ARG A 61 3.29 -3.18 -11.04
N PRO A 62 2.60 -2.14 -11.54
CA PRO A 62 1.15 -2.13 -11.63
C PRO A 62 0.64 -3.42 -12.28
N ARG A 63 -0.36 -4.05 -11.67
CA ARG A 63 -0.98 -5.26 -12.22
C ARG A 63 -1.68 -4.90 -13.53
N ILE A 64 -1.58 -5.78 -14.53
CA ILE A 64 -2.24 -5.59 -15.83
C ILE A 64 -3.77 -5.54 -15.65
N LEU A 65 -4.31 -6.41 -14.79
CA LEU A 65 -5.73 -6.40 -14.43
C LEU A 65 -5.99 -5.39 -13.31
N ASN A 66 -6.81 -4.38 -13.60
CA ASN A 66 -7.29 -3.43 -12.61
C ASN A 66 -8.45 -4.03 -11.77
N SER A 67 -8.88 -3.32 -10.73
CA SER A 67 -9.97 -3.79 -9.86
C SER A 67 -11.30 -3.96 -10.59
N GLY A 68 -11.58 -3.12 -11.60
CA GLY A 68 -12.77 -3.23 -12.45
C GLY A 68 -12.75 -4.47 -13.34
N ASP A 69 -11.59 -4.84 -13.88
CA ASP A 69 -11.43 -6.04 -14.71
C ASP A 69 -11.67 -7.30 -13.88
N LYS A 70 -11.20 -7.31 -12.63
CA LYS A 70 -11.50 -8.40 -11.69
C LYS A 70 -12.99 -8.49 -11.37
N ALA A 71 -13.64 -7.36 -11.13
CA ALA A 71 -15.08 -7.32 -10.90
C ALA A 71 -15.86 -7.84 -12.11
N TYR A 72 -15.41 -7.52 -13.33
CA TYR A 72 -15.97 -8.03 -14.56
C TYR A 72 -15.80 -9.55 -14.70
N ILE A 73 -14.59 -10.08 -14.47
CA ILE A 73 -14.34 -11.53 -14.47
C ILE A 73 -15.26 -12.24 -13.46
N LEU A 74 -15.41 -11.70 -12.26
CA LEU A 74 -16.31 -12.25 -11.24
C LEU A 74 -17.78 -12.22 -11.70
N SER A 75 -18.21 -11.16 -12.39
CA SER A 75 -19.58 -11.06 -12.90
C SER A 75 -19.87 -12.12 -13.97
N ILE A 76 -18.90 -12.36 -14.86
CA ILE A 76 -19.00 -13.39 -15.89
C ILE A 76 -19.05 -14.79 -15.27
N LEU A 77 -18.13 -15.08 -14.33
CA LEU A 77 -18.10 -16.37 -13.64
C LEU A 77 -19.36 -16.64 -12.81
N LYS A 78 -19.99 -15.60 -12.26
CA LYS A 78 -21.29 -15.73 -11.57
C LYS A 78 -22.41 -16.09 -12.53
N ALA A 79 -22.41 -15.52 -13.73
CA ALA A 79 -23.41 -15.83 -14.74
C ALA A 79 -23.17 -17.20 -15.39
N MET A 80 -21.90 -17.57 -15.59
CA MET A 80 -21.45 -18.78 -16.28
C MET A 80 -20.20 -19.35 -15.60
N PRO A 81 -20.36 -20.23 -14.59
CA PRO A 81 -19.23 -20.74 -13.81
C PRO A 81 -18.38 -21.79 -14.54
N SER A 82 -18.87 -22.32 -15.67
CA SER A 82 -18.20 -23.35 -16.47
C SER A 82 -17.26 -22.82 -17.55
N LEU A 83 -16.98 -21.51 -17.56
CA LEU A 83 -16.13 -20.90 -18.57
C LEU A 83 -14.66 -21.28 -18.40
N PHE A 84 -14.01 -21.57 -19.51
CA PHE A 84 -12.58 -21.81 -19.59
C PHE A 84 -11.79 -20.49 -19.58
N LEU A 85 -10.49 -20.59 -19.30
CA LEU A 85 -9.63 -19.40 -19.14
C LEU A 85 -9.45 -18.61 -20.43
N ASP A 86 -9.44 -19.29 -21.57
CA ASP A 86 -9.40 -18.72 -22.91
C ASP A 86 -10.71 -17.99 -23.25
N GLU A 87 -11.86 -18.53 -22.86
CA GLU A 87 -13.14 -17.82 -23.04
C GLU A 87 -13.21 -16.54 -22.19
N ILE A 88 -12.63 -16.56 -20.98
CA ILE A 88 -12.49 -15.37 -20.12
C ILE A 88 -11.52 -14.38 -20.76
N GLN A 89 -10.43 -14.86 -21.39
CA GLN A 89 -9.49 -14.03 -22.13
C GLN A 89 -10.18 -13.30 -23.29
N ASP A 90 -10.97 -14.01 -24.08
CA ASP A 90 -11.74 -13.44 -25.18
C ASP A 90 -12.75 -12.42 -24.68
N CYS A 91 -13.43 -12.69 -23.56
CA CYS A 91 -14.35 -11.74 -22.95
C CYS A 91 -13.64 -10.46 -22.47
N LEU A 92 -12.45 -10.57 -21.88
CA LEU A 92 -11.63 -9.43 -21.48
C LEU A 92 -11.13 -8.62 -22.67
N TRP A 93 -10.72 -9.28 -23.74
CA TRP A 93 -10.33 -8.61 -24.97
C TRP A 93 -11.51 -7.84 -25.59
N ASN A 94 -12.65 -8.51 -25.76
CA ASN A 94 -13.81 -7.96 -26.46
C ASN A 94 -14.54 -6.85 -25.69
N HIS A 95 -14.59 -6.91 -24.35
CA HIS A 95 -15.40 -5.98 -23.55
C HIS A 95 -14.56 -4.97 -22.76
N ARG A 96 -13.29 -5.26 -22.50
CA ARG A 96 -12.41 -4.42 -21.68
C ARG A 96 -11.15 -3.97 -22.44
N TYR A 97 -10.89 -4.50 -23.64
CA TYR A 97 -9.68 -4.25 -24.44
C TYR A 97 -8.39 -4.56 -23.66
N VAL A 98 -8.45 -5.59 -22.80
CA VAL A 98 -7.32 -6.00 -21.98
C VAL A 98 -6.76 -7.31 -22.52
N ASP A 99 -5.58 -7.24 -23.12
CA ASP A 99 -4.82 -8.42 -23.53
C ASP A 99 -4.02 -8.97 -22.34
N VAL A 100 -4.37 -10.18 -21.91
CA VAL A 100 -3.75 -10.86 -20.77
C VAL A 100 -3.51 -12.32 -21.09
N SER A 101 -2.36 -12.86 -20.67
CA SER A 101 -2.11 -14.30 -20.78
C SER A 101 -3.05 -15.12 -19.90
N LEU A 102 -3.33 -16.37 -20.28
CA LEU A 102 -4.06 -17.35 -19.46
C LEU A 102 -3.45 -17.50 -18.04
N SER A 103 -2.12 -17.40 -17.94
CA SER A 103 -1.42 -17.47 -16.66
C SER A 103 -1.72 -16.27 -15.75
N THR A 104 -1.94 -15.08 -16.33
CA THR A 104 -2.36 -13.87 -15.61
C THR A 104 -3.77 -14.04 -15.07
N ILE A 105 -4.69 -14.58 -15.87
CA ILE A 105 -6.07 -14.86 -15.46
C ILE A 105 -6.09 -15.91 -14.35
N SER A 106 -5.38 -17.03 -14.51
CA SER A 106 -5.28 -18.08 -13.48
C SER A 106 -4.76 -17.54 -12.14
N ARG A 107 -3.69 -16.73 -12.16
CA ARG A 107 -3.15 -16.09 -10.95
C ARG A 107 -4.12 -15.08 -10.35
N ALA A 108 -4.86 -14.35 -11.18
CA ALA A 108 -5.86 -13.42 -10.72
C ALA A 108 -6.98 -14.16 -9.99
N LEU A 109 -7.51 -15.25 -10.56
CA LEU A 109 -8.57 -16.07 -9.97
C LEU A 109 -8.16 -16.72 -8.65
N ARG A 110 -6.90 -17.17 -8.51
CA ARG A 110 -6.39 -17.71 -7.24
C ARG A 110 -6.29 -16.68 -6.12
N GLY A 111 -6.21 -15.39 -6.47
CA GLY A 111 -6.07 -14.30 -5.51
C GLY A 111 -7.31 -13.41 -5.41
N MET A 112 -8.45 -13.85 -5.95
CA MET A 112 -9.76 -13.25 -5.78
C MET A 112 -10.49 -13.87 -4.59
#